data_AF-A0A1V1TQW2-F1
#
_entry.id   AF-A0A1V1TQW2-F1
#
_cell.length_a   1.000
_cell.length_b   1.000
_cell.length_c   1.000
_cell.angle_alpha   90.00
_cell.angle_beta   90.00
_cell.angle_gamma   90.00
#
_symmetry.space_group_name_H-M   'P 1'
#
loop_
_entity.id
_entity.type
_entity.pdbx_description
1 polymer ?
#
loop_
_entity_poly.entity_id
_entity_poly.type
_entity_poly.pdbx_seq_one_letter_code
_entity_poly.pdbx_strand_id
1 'polypeptide(L)'
;MAYEYALVHLTYTVPLAGILTIILRPLLTRLDVYKTLVLILIAFFATLPWDSYLIRHGIWTYPPDAILGPRLFGIPAEELFFFVIQTYITSLLYILLNKPVLHAQFLTNHEDASSRIRHIREFFQLSLFVAIPIGGVLVKQGGEGTYLGLILIWACPFFLLALTLSGYFLIRLPFACIAVPICLPTLYLWVVDELALGRGTWAIASGTKLGWRLWGSLELEEAVFFLATNVMIVLGLVAFDKNMAVLDTFPEMFPAAPEHMSFNSLMKVISMDPANYDMNRVRGIREAVNTLRKKSRSFYLASSVFPGRLRIDLILLYSFCRVADDLVDESSTEAEARSWIRKLSGYLDRAYGATGEKSRSPADLASYAEKNFPIYIRSALTLLPSKHLPSGPLYDLLKGFEMDMAFSNRVFPIENEADLQIYASRVASTVGELCLWLVFYHSSIKPPEDEKSKLRQAAITMGYALQYINIARDIQVDAEMGRVYLPTDWLREEGLTPRDILENPKQAKVETLRQRLLDLAFEEYQKSRPIMNLLPDEIRGPLIVAVESYMEIGRVLREKSSVPSKTKRGRATVPRSRRIWVAWKNLSTS
;
A
#
# COMPACT_ATOMS: atom_id res chain seq x y z
N MET A 1 30.15 -14.68 -33.85
CA MET A 1 28.89 -14.86 -34.64
C MET A 1 28.09 -13.58 -34.44
N ALA A 2 27.50 -12.97 -35.48
CA ALA A 2 26.92 -11.60 -35.47
C ALA A 2 25.64 -11.38 -34.62
N TYR A 3 25.56 -11.95 -33.41
CA TYR A 3 24.37 -11.95 -32.54
C TYR A 3 24.69 -12.00 -31.04
N GLU A 4 25.95 -11.87 -30.63
CA GLU A 4 26.36 -12.13 -29.25
C GLU A 4 25.69 -11.17 -28.26
N TYR A 5 25.53 -9.89 -28.62
CA TYR A 5 24.85 -8.94 -27.73
C TYR A 5 23.34 -9.25 -27.63
N ALA A 6 22.67 -9.52 -28.75
CA ALA A 6 21.27 -9.92 -28.75
C ALA A 6 21.03 -11.20 -27.91
N LEU A 7 21.96 -12.15 -27.96
CA LEU A 7 21.89 -13.38 -27.18
C LEU A 7 21.98 -13.13 -25.66
N VAL A 8 22.76 -12.14 -25.22
CA VAL A 8 22.80 -11.72 -23.82
C VAL A 8 21.39 -11.31 -23.35
N HIS A 9 20.68 -10.50 -24.13
CA HIS A 9 19.32 -10.10 -23.77
C HIS A 9 18.33 -11.27 -23.74
N LEU A 10 18.35 -12.12 -24.77
CA LEU A 10 17.46 -13.28 -24.86
C LEU A 10 17.70 -14.30 -23.72
N THR A 11 18.93 -14.37 -23.22
CA THR A 11 19.31 -15.32 -22.16
C THR A 11 19.04 -14.75 -20.76
N TYR A 12 19.35 -13.48 -20.53
CA TYR A 12 19.42 -12.91 -19.19
C TYR A 12 18.30 -11.90 -18.91
N THR A 13 18.13 -10.87 -19.74
CA THR A 13 17.21 -9.77 -19.41
C THR A 13 15.76 -10.06 -19.79
N VAL A 14 15.49 -10.63 -20.97
CA VAL A 14 14.12 -10.91 -21.44
C VAL A 14 13.41 -11.96 -20.57
N PRO A 15 14.02 -13.10 -20.18
CA PRO A 15 13.36 -14.07 -19.30
C PRO A 15 13.06 -13.49 -17.92
N LEU A 16 14.00 -12.73 -17.34
CA LEU A 16 13.79 -12.07 -16.03
C LEU A 16 12.63 -11.08 -16.09
N ALA A 17 12.59 -10.23 -17.13
CA ALA A 17 11.48 -9.32 -17.36
C ALA A 17 10.15 -10.09 -17.46
N GLY A 18 10.08 -11.15 -18.27
CA GLY A 18 8.88 -11.96 -18.43
C GLY A 18 8.38 -12.59 -17.12
N ILE A 19 9.28 -13.15 -16.31
CA ILE A 19 8.93 -13.73 -15.00
C ILE A 19 8.38 -12.65 -14.06
N LEU A 20 9.05 -11.50 -13.95
CA LEU A 20 8.57 -10.40 -13.12
C LEU A 20 7.21 -9.89 -13.60
N THR A 21 7.01 -9.75 -14.91
CA THR A 21 5.72 -9.34 -15.49
C THR A 21 4.61 -10.31 -15.12
N ILE A 22 4.84 -11.64 -15.20
CA ILE A 22 3.84 -12.64 -14.83
C ILE A 22 3.49 -12.56 -13.33
N ILE A 23 4.49 -12.42 -12.46
CA ILE A 23 4.29 -12.32 -11.01
C ILE A 23 3.49 -11.05 -10.67
N LEU A 24 3.81 -9.92 -11.29
CA LEU A 24 3.19 -8.63 -11.01
C LEU A 24 1.87 -8.40 -11.75
N ARG A 25 1.59 -9.11 -12.83
CA ARG A 25 0.39 -8.91 -13.67
C ARG A 25 -0.90 -8.64 -12.89
N PRO A 26 -1.30 -9.44 -11.88
CA PRO A 26 -2.54 -9.20 -11.14
C PRO A 26 -2.49 -7.96 -10.20
N LEU A 27 -1.30 -7.42 -9.95
CA LEU A 27 -1.07 -6.25 -9.10
C LEU A 27 -0.89 -4.95 -9.90
N LEU A 28 -0.57 -5.04 -11.20
CA LEU A 28 -0.30 -3.86 -12.02
C LEU A 28 -1.57 -3.05 -12.26
N THR A 29 -1.48 -1.75 -12.01
CA THR A 29 -2.53 -0.78 -12.36
C THR A 29 -2.18 -0.04 -13.65
N ARG A 30 -3.17 0.66 -14.23
CA ARG A 30 -2.92 1.55 -15.39
C ARG A 30 -1.87 2.62 -15.06
N LEU A 31 -1.90 3.15 -13.83
CA LEU A 31 -0.93 4.11 -13.35
C LEU A 31 0.49 3.53 -13.26
N ASP A 32 0.63 2.27 -12.84
CA ASP A 32 1.92 1.57 -12.79
C ASP A 32 2.52 1.40 -14.21
N VAL A 33 1.68 1.05 -15.19
CA VAL A 33 2.09 0.95 -16.60
C VAL A 33 2.49 2.32 -17.14
N TYR A 34 1.66 3.34 -16.93
CA TYR A 34 1.96 4.71 -17.36
C TYR A 34 3.26 5.24 -16.76
N LYS A 35 3.45 5.10 -15.45
CA LYS A 35 4.67 5.46 -14.72
C LYS A 35 5.91 4.80 -15.33
N THR A 36 5.82 3.51 -15.63
CA THR A 36 6.93 2.74 -16.23
C THR A 36 7.24 3.22 -17.64
N LEU A 37 6.22 3.46 -18.47
CA LEU A 37 6.40 3.95 -19.84
C LEU A 37 7.02 5.35 -19.88
N VAL A 38 6.53 6.27 -19.03
CA VAL A 38 7.10 7.62 -18.91
C VAL A 38 8.57 7.55 -18.50
N LEU A 39 8.91 6.68 -17.55
CA LEU A 39 10.29 6.55 -17.10
C LEU A 39 11.20 5.93 -18.17
N ILE A 40 10.72 4.95 -18.94
CA ILE A 40 11.43 4.41 -20.09
C ILE A 40 11.74 5.52 -21.10
N LEU A 41 10.76 6.37 -21.43
CA LEU A 41 10.97 7.49 -22.35
C LEU A 41 12.01 8.47 -21.81
N ILE A 42 11.90 8.87 -20.53
CA ILE A 42 12.87 9.76 -19.88
C ILE A 42 14.28 9.14 -19.93
N ALA A 43 14.42 7.88 -19.50
CA ALA A 43 15.71 7.18 -19.49
C ALA A 43 16.31 7.09 -20.89
N PHE A 44 15.49 6.74 -21.89
CA PHE A 44 15.91 6.65 -23.28
C PHE A 44 16.47 7.98 -23.80
N PHE A 45 15.71 9.07 -23.69
CA PHE A 45 16.15 10.38 -24.20
C PHE A 45 17.26 11.03 -23.37
N ALA A 46 17.33 10.75 -22.07
CA ALA A 46 18.40 11.25 -21.20
C ALA A 46 19.75 10.55 -21.45
N THR A 47 19.73 9.28 -21.86
CA THR A 47 20.93 8.45 -22.08
C THR A 47 21.45 8.58 -23.51
N LEU A 48 20.54 8.69 -24.49
CA LEU A 48 20.87 8.76 -25.92
C LEU A 48 22.02 9.74 -26.30
N PRO A 49 22.03 11.03 -25.87
CA PRO A 49 23.13 11.93 -26.22
C PRO A 49 24.46 11.57 -25.55
N TRP A 50 24.40 11.02 -24.34
CA TRP A 50 25.58 10.65 -23.55
C TRP A 50 26.25 9.41 -24.14
N ASP A 51 25.49 8.36 -24.41
CA ASP A 51 25.97 7.14 -25.09
C ASP A 51 26.54 7.44 -26.48
N SER A 52 25.82 8.27 -27.25
CA SER A 52 26.30 8.68 -28.58
C SER A 52 27.63 9.42 -28.48
N TYR A 53 27.86 10.18 -27.40
CA TYR A 53 29.12 10.88 -27.18
C TYR A 53 30.25 9.90 -26.87
N LEU A 54 30.03 8.92 -25.98
CA LEU A 54 31.02 7.90 -25.63
C LEU A 54 31.51 7.12 -26.85
N ILE A 55 30.58 6.70 -27.70
CA ILE A 55 30.91 5.93 -28.91
C ILE A 55 31.69 6.78 -29.92
N ARG A 56 31.28 8.03 -30.14
CA ARG A 56 31.95 8.92 -31.10
C ARG A 56 33.37 9.32 -30.69
N HIS A 57 33.64 9.36 -29.38
CA HIS A 57 34.97 9.66 -28.85
C HIS A 57 35.78 8.38 -28.56
N GLY A 58 35.29 7.21 -29.01
CA GLY A 58 35.99 5.94 -28.88
C GLY A 58 36.15 5.46 -27.44
N ILE A 59 35.37 5.98 -26.49
CA ILE A 59 35.38 5.51 -25.10
C ILE A 59 34.71 4.13 -25.02
N TRP A 60 33.60 3.98 -25.73
CA TRP A 60 32.91 2.72 -25.94
C TRP A 60 33.04 2.24 -27.37
N THR A 61 33.30 0.94 -27.51
CA THR A 61 33.44 0.29 -28.82
C THR A 61 32.68 -1.03 -28.85
N TYR A 62 32.08 -1.30 -30.01
CA TYR A 62 31.32 -2.52 -30.28
C TYR A 62 31.92 -3.22 -31.48
N PRO A 63 32.40 -4.47 -31.33
CA PRO A 63 32.83 -5.28 -32.47
C PRO A 63 31.70 -5.42 -33.49
N PRO A 64 31.96 -5.20 -34.80
CA PRO A 64 30.93 -5.29 -35.83
C PRO A 64 30.25 -6.66 -35.90
N ASP A 65 30.96 -7.70 -35.49
CA ASP A 65 30.55 -9.10 -35.45
C ASP A 65 29.88 -9.50 -34.13
N ALA A 66 29.66 -8.57 -33.20
CA ALA A 66 28.90 -8.80 -31.96
C ALA A 66 27.47 -8.24 -32.01
N ILE A 67 27.17 -7.35 -32.97
CA ILE A 67 25.91 -6.59 -33.07
C ILE A 67 25.09 -6.94 -34.32
N LEU A 68 23.78 -6.71 -34.26
CA LEU A 68 22.78 -6.97 -35.30
C LEU A 68 22.87 -6.03 -36.50
N GLY A 69 23.51 -4.86 -36.36
CA GLY A 69 23.77 -3.92 -37.44
C GLY A 69 23.05 -2.56 -37.36
N PRO A 70 21.73 -2.47 -37.06
CA PRO A 70 21.05 -1.17 -36.98
C PRO A 70 21.63 -0.30 -35.86
N ARG A 71 21.84 0.99 -36.16
CA ARG A 71 22.37 1.97 -35.22
C ARG A 71 21.55 3.26 -35.24
N LEU A 72 21.35 3.86 -34.07
CA LEU A 72 20.79 5.21 -33.93
C LEU A 72 21.86 6.12 -33.31
N PHE A 73 22.24 7.19 -34.01
CA PHE A 73 23.33 8.09 -33.60
C PHE A 73 24.69 7.41 -33.32
N GLY A 74 24.89 6.18 -33.81
CA GLY A 74 26.08 5.36 -33.58
C GLY A 74 25.89 4.24 -32.55
N ILE A 75 24.78 4.26 -31.80
CA ILE A 75 24.45 3.30 -30.75
C ILE A 75 23.77 2.07 -31.36
N PRO A 76 24.24 0.83 -31.11
CA PRO A 76 23.59 -0.40 -31.57
C PRO A 76 22.14 -0.53 -31.06
N ALA A 77 21.28 -1.21 -31.82
CA ALA A 77 19.89 -1.44 -31.44
C ALA A 77 19.75 -2.20 -30.11
N GLU A 78 20.69 -3.10 -29.80
CA GLU A 78 20.75 -3.86 -28.56
C GLU A 78 20.99 -2.95 -27.35
N GLU A 79 21.88 -1.97 -27.46
CA GLU A 79 22.12 -0.99 -26.41
C GLU A 79 20.90 -0.08 -26.19
N LEU A 80 20.25 0.35 -27.28
CA LEU A 80 18.98 1.08 -27.18
C LEU A 80 17.89 0.24 -26.50
N PHE A 81 17.86 -1.07 -26.75
CA PHE A 81 16.96 -2.00 -26.07
C PHE A 81 17.35 -2.19 -24.60
N PHE A 82 18.64 -2.16 -24.28
CA PHE A 82 19.15 -2.22 -22.91
C PHE A 82 18.57 -1.10 -22.04
N PHE A 83 18.53 0.14 -22.55
CA PHE A 83 17.93 1.28 -21.84
C PHE A 83 16.47 0.97 -21.41
N VAL A 84 15.72 0.34 -22.31
CA VAL A 84 14.31 0.00 -22.11
C VAL A 84 14.17 -1.14 -21.11
N ILE A 85 14.87 -2.25 -21.34
CA ILE A 85 14.67 -3.48 -20.56
C ILE A 85 15.20 -3.34 -19.13
N GLN A 86 16.32 -2.63 -18.91
CA GLN A 86 16.80 -2.30 -17.57
C GLN A 86 15.77 -1.46 -16.82
N THR A 87 15.31 -0.36 -17.43
CA THR A 87 14.31 0.52 -16.82
C THR A 87 13.05 -0.25 -16.48
N TYR A 88 12.61 -1.15 -17.34
CA TYR A 88 11.44 -2.01 -17.13
C TYR A 88 11.62 -2.96 -15.94
N ILE A 89 12.71 -3.75 -15.90
CA ILE A 89 13.00 -4.71 -14.83
C ILE A 89 13.08 -4.01 -13.47
N THR A 90 13.85 -2.92 -13.39
CA THR A 90 14.01 -2.14 -12.17
C THR A 90 12.69 -1.52 -11.72
N SER A 91 11.86 -1.04 -12.66
CA SER A 91 10.51 -0.53 -12.35
C SER A 91 9.60 -1.62 -11.80
N LEU A 92 9.59 -2.82 -12.40
CA LEU A 92 8.77 -3.93 -11.91
C LEU A 92 9.16 -4.33 -10.48
N LEU A 93 10.45 -4.46 -10.19
CA LEU A 93 10.92 -4.79 -8.84
C LEU A 93 10.57 -3.69 -7.82
N TYR A 94 10.72 -2.42 -8.22
CA TYR A 94 10.29 -1.28 -7.41
C TYR A 94 8.80 -1.32 -7.08
N ILE A 95 7.94 -1.54 -8.09
CA ILE A 95 6.48 -1.60 -7.93
C ILE A 95 6.09 -2.74 -6.99
N LEU A 96 6.70 -3.92 -7.13
CA LEU A 96 6.44 -5.07 -6.27
C LEU A 96 6.68 -4.75 -4.78
N LEU A 97 7.80 -4.10 -4.49
CA LEU A 97 8.20 -3.78 -3.12
C LEU A 97 7.46 -2.57 -2.54
N ASN A 98 7.04 -1.63 -3.38
CA ASN A 98 6.30 -0.45 -2.96
C ASN A 98 4.77 -0.64 -2.95
N LYS A 99 4.22 -1.70 -3.55
CA LYS A 99 2.76 -1.96 -3.54
C LYS A 99 2.14 -1.96 -2.13
N PRO A 100 2.76 -2.57 -1.10
CA PRO A 100 2.23 -2.54 0.26
C PRO A 100 2.31 -1.18 0.95
N VAL A 101 3.14 -0.27 0.44
CA VAL A 101 3.40 1.04 1.04
C VAL A 101 2.22 1.96 0.73
N LEU A 102 1.67 2.62 1.74
CA LEU A 102 0.79 3.77 1.53
C LEU A 102 1.66 5.01 1.60
N HIS A 103 2.06 5.54 0.45
CA HIS A 103 3.02 6.64 0.33
C HIS A 103 2.60 7.91 1.06
N ALA A 104 1.29 8.20 1.14
CA ALA A 104 0.73 9.35 1.86
C ALA A 104 1.28 9.51 3.30
N GLN A 105 1.52 8.41 4.02
CA GLN A 105 2.01 8.47 5.41
C GLN A 105 3.47 8.95 5.55
N PHE A 106 4.22 8.95 4.43
CA PHE A 106 5.64 9.32 4.36
C PHE A 106 5.88 10.75 3.86
N LEU A 107 4.82 11.46 3.46
CA LEU A 107 4.91 12.89 3.22
C LEU A 107 5.38 13.60 4.49
N THR A 108 6.20 14.63 4.30
CA THR A 108 6.80 15.42 5.37
C THR A 108 7.30 16.74 4.79
N ASN A 109 7.52 17.71 5.65
CA ASN A 109 8.17 18.97 5.30
C ASN A 109 9.37 19.23 6.23
N HIS A 110 10.07 20.35 6.03
CA HIS A 110 11.27 20.71 6.80
C HIS A 110 10.99 20.80 8.31
N GLU A 111 9.83 21.33 8.70
CA GLU A 111 9.42 21.53 10.09
C GLU A 111 9.05 20.21 10.80
N ASP A 112 8.32 19.30 10.13
CA ASP A 112 7.95 17.97 10.68
C ASP A 112 9.11 16.97 10.64
N ALA A 113 10.07 17.14 9.73
CA ALA A 113 11.20 16.24 9.61
C ALA A 113 12.10 16.27 10.86
N SER A 114 12.68 15.13 11.22
CA SER A 114 13.71 15.09 12.26
C SER A 114 15.00 15.76 11.79
N SER A 115 15.81 16.26 12.73
CA SER A 115 17.13 16.84 12.44
C SER A 115 18.02 15.87 11.64
N ARG A 116 17.95 14.58 11.96
CA ARG A 116 18.66 13.52 11.23
C ARG A 116 18.27 13.48 9.75
N ILE A 117 16.98 13.56 9.42
CA ILE A 117 16.52 13.52 8.01
C ILE A 117 17.01 14.75 7.26
N ARG A 118 16.95 15.94 7.88
CA ARG A 118 17.45 17.18 7.29
C ARG A 118 18.95 17.08 6.97
N HIS A 119 19.76 16.72 7.95
CA HIS A 119 21.21 16.61 7.77
C HIS A 119 21.60 15.54 6.74
N ILE A 120 20.90 14.39 6.69
CA ILE A 120 21.14 13.37 5.67
C ILE A 120 20.88 13.94 4.28
N ARG A 121 19.76 14.65 4.08
CA ARG A 121 19.42 15.27 2.79
C ARG A 121 20.48 16.29 2.38
N GLU A 122 20.82 17.21 3.28
CA GLU A 122 21.81 18.27 3.04
C GLU A 122 23.19 17.69 2.73
N PHE A 123 23.63 16.67 3.46
CA PHE A 123 24.89 15.97 3.22
C PHE A 123 24.95 15.37 1.81
N PHE A 124 23.91 14.65 1.38
CA PHE A 124 23.88 14.08 0.04
C PHE A 124 23.81 15.16 -1.05
N GLN A 125 23.04 16.24 -0.84
CA GLN A 125 22.99 17.35 -1.78
C GLN A 125 24.36 18.02 -1.93
N LEU A 126 25.06 18.29 -0.82
CA LEU A 126 26.40 18.86 -0.85
C LEU A 126 27.40 17.93 -1.52
N SER A 127 27.33 16.63 -1.21
CA SER A 127 28.22 15.63 -1.83
C SER A 127 28.06 15.59 -3.35
N LEU A 128 26.83 15.66 -3.85
CA LEU A 128 26.56 15.70 -5.29
C LEU A 128 26.98 17.03 -5.93
N PHE A 129 26.78 18.14 -5.22
CA PHE A 129 27.23 19.46 -5.66
C PHE A 129 28.75 19.52 -5.83
N VAL A 130 29.50 18.78 -5.01
CA VAL A 130 30.97 18.63 -5.12
C VAL A 130 31.36 17.60 -6.19
N ALA A 131 30.59 16.52 -6.37
CA ALA A 131 30.91 15.48 -7.35
C ALA A 131 30.85 15.96 -8.81
N ILE A 132 29.91 16.87 -9.14
CA ILE A 132 29.75 17.43 -10.49
C ILE A 132 31.04 18.14 -10.98
N PRO A 133 31.61 19.11 -10.26
CA PRO A 133 32.85 19.77 -10.69
C PRO A 133 34.06 18.84 -10.70
N ILE A 134 34.12 17.83 -9.80
CA ILE A 134 35.15 16.79 -9.86
C ILE A 134 35.09 16.04 -11.19
N GLY A 135 33.88 15.63 -11.60
CA GLY A 135 33.66 15.02 -12.91
C GLY A 135 34.11 15.95 -14.05
N GLY A 136 33.77 17.24 -13.96
CA GLY A 136 34.21 18.28 -14.90
C GLY A 136 35.73 18.36 -15.06
N VAL A 137 36.47 18.27 -13.96
CA VAL A 137 37.94 18.27 -13.97
C VAL A 137 38.50 17.03 -14.65
N LEU A 138 37.96 15.84 -14.34
CA LEU A 138 38.39 14.57 -14.95
C LEU A 138 38.19 14.58 -16.46
N VAL A 139 37.03 15.04 -16.93
CA VAL A 139 36.74 15.15 -18.38
C VAL A 139 37.66 16.16 -19.06
N LYS A 140 37.96 17.29 -18.41
CA LYS A 140 38.86 18.31 -18.95
C LYS A 140 40.30 17.83 -19.10
N GLN A 141 40.75 16.92 -18.23
CA GLN A 141 42.10 16.35 -18.32
C GLN A 141 42.27 15.40 -19.51
N GLY A 142 41.19 14.76 -19.99
CA GLY A 142 41.18 14.00 -21.25
C GLY A 142 41.99 12.70 -21.24
N GLY A 143 42.25 12.13 -20.05
CA GLY A 143 43.03 10.90 -19.85
C GLY A 143 42.36 9.94 -18.88
N GLU A 144 43.14 9.40 -17.94
CA GLU A 144 42.64 8.47 -16.92
C GLU A 144 41.48 9.07 -16.12
N GLY A 145 40.39 8.31 -15.94
CA GLY A 145 39.21 8.76 -15.22
C GLY A 145 38.25 9.65 -16.02
N THR A 146 38.52 9.91 -17.31
CA THR A 146 37.58 10.61 -18.20
C THR A 146 36.20 9.92 -18.19
N TYR A 147 36.18 8.57 -18.22
CA TYR A 147 34.93 7.84 -18.25
C TYR A 147 34.12 8.03 -16.96
N LEU A 148 34.76 7.88 -15.79
CA LEU A 148 34.13 8.19 -14.50
C LEU A 148 33.64 9.64 -14.43
N GLY A 149 34.43 10.58 -14.94
CA GLY A 149 34.06 11.99 -15.00
C GLY A 149 32.78 12.22 -15.80
N LEU A 150 32.63 11.55 -16.95
CA LEU A 150 31.41 11.62 -17.76
C LEU A 150 30.19 11.02 -17.05
N ILE A 151 30.36 9.94 -16.27
CA ILE A 151 29.28 9.40 -15.44
C ILE A 151 28.85 10.44 -14.39
N LEU A 152 29.80 11.07 -13.69
CA LEU A 152 29.51 12.05 -12.65
C LEU A 152 28.78 13.30 -13.19
N ILE A 153 29.27 13.89 -14.29
CA ILE A 153 28.65 15.10 -14.89
C ILE A 153 27.23 14.78 -15.38
N TRP A 154 26.99 13.56 -15.85
CA TRP A 154 25.68 13.17 -16.37
C TRP A 154 24.69 12.79 -15.26
N ALA A 155 25.07 11.89 -14.35
CA ALA A 155 24.14 11.32 -13.36
C ALA A 155 23.90 12.22 -12.15
N CYS A 156 24.94 12.91 -11.63
CA CYS A 156 24.81 13.70 -10.41
C CYS A 156 23.79 14.85 -10.50
N PRO A 157 23.61 15.57 -11.63
CA PRO A 157 22.54 16.54 -11.77
C PRO A 157 21.13 15.93 -11.59
N PHE A 158 20.88 14.73 -12.13
CA PHE A 158 19.60 14.03 -11.93
C PHE A 158 19.40 13.66 -10.46
N PHE A 159 20.45 13.16 -9.79
CA PHE A 159 20.40 12.86 -8.36
C PHE A 159 20.10 14.09 -7.52
N LEU A 160 20.76 15.21 -7.83
CA LEU A 160 20.59 16.47 -7.13
C LEU A 160 19.16 17.00 -7.31
N LEU A 161 18.63 16.95 -8.54
CA LEU A 161 17.25 17.33 -8.83
C LEU A 161 16.25 16.47 -8.05
N ALA A 162 16.40 15.14 -8.10
CA ALA A 162 15.52 14.22 -7.40
C ALA A 162 15.56 14.38 -5.87
N LEU A 163 16.74 14.55 -5.28
CA LEU A 163 16.89 14.82 -3.83
C LEU A 163 16.34 16.19 -3.43
N THR A 164 16.41 17.17 -4.32
CA THR A 164 15.86 18.50 -4.07
C THR A 164 14.33 18.43 -4.02
N LEU A 165 13.71 17.80 -5.01
CA LEU A 165 12.25 17.71 -5.16
C LEU A 165 11.59 16.69 -4.23
N SER A 166 12.27 15.58 -3.94
CA SER A 166 11.68 14.41 -3.26
C SER A 166 12.53 13.87 -2.10
N GLY A 167 13.65 14.50 -1.73
CA GLY A 167 14.61 13.94 -0.76
C GLY A 167 14.01 13.64 0.61
N TYR A 168 13.14 14.52 1.12
CA TYR A 168 12.43 14.29 2.38
C TYR A 168 11.58 13.02 2.36
N PHE A 169 10.84 12.83 1.26
CA PHE A 169 9.98 11.68 1.06
C PHE A 169 10.82 10.40 0.84
N LEU A 170 11.85 10.48 -0.02
CA LEU A 170 12.80 9.39 -0.28
C LEU A 170 13.42 8.84 1.01
N ILE A 171 13.94 9.70 1.88
CA ILE A 171 14.63 9.30 3.12
C ILE A 171 13.66 8.69 4.13
N ARG A 172 12.37 9.08 4.11
CA ARG A 172 11.35 8.51 5.01
C ARG A 172 10.82 7.16 4.54
N LEU A 173 10.93 6.82 3.26
CA LEU A 173 10.47 5.53 2.75
C LEU A 173 11.23 4.37 3.39
N PRO A 174 10.61 3.17 3.51
CA PRO A 174 11.30 2.01 4.05
C PRO A 174 12.56 1.69 3.23
N PHE A 175 13.72 1.57 3.87
CA PHE A 175 15.01 1.39 3.19
C PHE A 175 15.00 0.26 2.16
N ALA A 176 14.40 -0.88 2.48
CA ALA A 176 14.31 -2.02 1.56
C ALA A 176 13.53 -1.72 0.27
N CYS A 177 12.54 -0.81 0.31
CA CYS A 177 11.75 -0.39 -0.86
C CYS A 177 12.56 0.47 -1.85
N ILE A 178 13.71 0.99 -1.42
CA ILE A 178 14.63 1.79 -2.24
C ILE A 178 15.88 0.99 -2.57
N ALA A 179 16.53 0.41 -1.56
CA ALA A 179 17.80 -0.28 -1.71
C ALA A 179 17.69 -1.56 -2.54
N VAL A 180 16.63 -2.37 -2.37
CA VAL A 180 16.53 -3.64 -3.12
C VAL A 180 16.31 -3.41 -4.62
N PRO A 181 15.40 -2.50 -5.06
CA PRO A 181 15.28 -2.17 -6.48
C PRO A 181 16.53 -1.55 -7.10
N ILE A 182 17.43 -0.96 -6.30
CA ILE A 182 18.72 -0.46 -6.79
C ILE A 182 19.73 -1.61 -6.85
N CYS A 183 20.01 -2.23 -5.71
CA CYS A 183 21.12 -3.17 -5.54
C CYS A 183 20.89 -4.47 -6.31
N LEU A 184 19.67 -5.03 -6.31
CA LEU A 184 19.45 -6.35 -6.91
C LEU A 184 19.61 -6.34 -8.44
N PRO A 185 19.00 -5.40 -9.20
CA PRO A 185 19.27 -5.27 -10.63
C PRO A 185 20.72 -4.88 -10.92
N THR A 186 21.33 -4.03 -10.09
CA THR A 186 22.74 -3.64 -10.26
C THR A 186 23.68 -4.85 -10.15
N LEU A 187 23.56 -5.63 -9.07
CA LEU A 187 24.36 -6.85 -8.88
C LEU A 187 24.11 -7.88 -9.97
N TYR A 188 22.86 -8.02 -10.42
CA TYR A 188 22.51 -8.89 -11.53
C TYR A 188 23.21 -8.47 -12.83
N LEU A 189 23.16 -7.17 -13.15
CA LEU A 189 23.80 -6.63 -14.33
C LEU A 189 25.32 -6.70 -14.27
N TRP A 190 25.94 -6.53 -13.09
CA TRP A 190 27.38 -6.77 -12.91
C TRP A 190 27.80 -8.20 -13.30
N VAL A 191 26.97 -9.19 -12.97
CA VAL A 191 27.23 -10.59 -13.35
C VAL A 191 27.00 -10.81 -14.84
N VAL A 192 25.92 -10.27 -15.40
CA VAL A 192 25.63 -10.38 -16.84
C VAL A 192 26.71 -9.71 -17.68
N ASP A 193 27.18 -8.55 -17.24
CA ASP A 193 28.20 -7.78 -17.93
C ASP A 193 29.57 -8.43 -17.87
N GLU A 194 29.98 -8.99 -16.72
CA GLU A 194 31.19 -9.81 -16.62
C GLU A 194 31.17 -10.98 -17.63
N LEU A 195 30.02 -11.63 -17.79
CA LEU A 195 29.86 -12.70 -18.77
C LEU A 195 29.90 -12.20 -20.22
N ALA A 196 29.49 -10.96 -20.48
CA ALA A 196 29.50 -10.34 -21.80
C ALA A 196 30.90 -9.80 -22.18
N LEU A 197 31.57 -9.11 -21.26
CA LEU A 197 32.95 -8.62 -21.39
C LEU A 197 33.94 -9.77 -21.56
N GLY A 198 33.78 -10.85 -20.77
CA GLY A 198 34.59 -12.06 -20.91
C GLY A 198 34.48 -12.74 -22.28
N ARG A 199 33.43 -12.42 -23.06
CA ARG A 199 33.23 -12.90 -24.44
C ARG A 199 33.62 -11.86 -25.50
N GLY A 200 34.01 -10.66 -25.10
CA GLY A 200 34.37 -9.57 -26.02
C GLY A 200 33.18 -8.94 -26.72
N THR A 201 31.98 -8.98 -26.14
CA THR A 201 30.74 -8.45 -26.75
C THR A 201 30.83 -6.94 -27.02
N TRP A 202 31.60 -6.22 -26.20
CA TRP A 202 31.92 -4.80 -26.32
C TRP A 202 33.14 -4.48 -25.43
N ALA A 203 33.76 -3.31 -25.59
CA ALA A 203 34.96 -2.93 -24.84
C ALA A 203 35.08 -1.43 -24.54
N ILE A 204 35.67 -1.12 -23.38
CA ILE A 204 36.10 0.24 -22.99
C ILE A 204 37.55 0.47 -23.44
N ALA A 205 37.79 1.60 -24.12
CA ALA A 205 39.12 1.95 -24.58
C ALA A 205 40.15 2.08 -23.44
N SER A 206 41.34 1.54 -23.67
CA SER A 206 42.49 1.70 -22.78
C SER A 206 42.95 3.16 -22.78
N GLY A 207 43.01 3.79 -21.59
CA GLY A 207 43.51 5.16 -21.40
C GLY A 207 42.47 6.16 -20.88
N THR A 208 41.18 5.83 -20.89
CA THR A 208 40.10 6.69 -20.37
C THR A 208 39.55 6.24 -19.02
N LYS A 209 39.95 5.04 -18.58
CA LYS A 209 39.56 4.36 -17.33
C LYS A 209 40.69 4.36 -16.31
N LEU A 210 40.34 4.29 -15.03
CA LEU A 210 41.20 4.18 -13.85
C LEU A 210 41.98 2.85 -13.80
N GLY A 211 41.55 1.85 -14.57
CA GLY A 211 42.21 0.53 -14.62
C GLY A 211 41.94 -0.36 -13.41
N TRP A 212 41.01 0.03 -12.53
CA TRP A 212 40.60 -0.78 -11.38
C TRP A 212 39.48 -1.74 -11.80
N ARG A 213 39.63 -3.02 -11.43
CA ARG A 213 38.62 -4.05 -11.67
C ARG A 213 37.97 -4.44 -10.35
N LEU A 214 36.64 -4.52 -10.35
CA LEU A 214 35.89 -4.91 -9.17
C LEU A 214 36.03 -6.42 -8.92
N TRP A 215 35.84 -7.21 -9.97
CA TRP A 215 36.17 -8.63 -10.05
C TRP A 215 36.40 -9.00 -11.52
N GLY A 216 37.11 -10.11 -11.79
CA GLY A 216 37.23 -10.65 -13.15
C GLY A 216 37.64 -9.61 -14.20
N SER A 217 36.79 -9.42 -15.21
CA SER A 217 36.88 -8.39 -16.26
C SER A 217 36.06 -7.12 -15.99
N LEU A 218 35.16 -7.11 -15.01
CA LEU A 218 34.28 -6.00 -14.67
C LEU A 218 35.05 -4.80 -14.12
N GLU A 219 35.01 -3.71 -14.86
CA GLU A 219 35.70 -2.46 -14.53
C GLU A 219 34.90 -1.64 -13.52
N LEU A 220 35.60 -0.87 -12.67
CA LEU A 220 34.95 -0.10 -11.60
C LEU A 220 33.94 0.90 -12.16
N GLU A 221 34.28 1.59 -13.24
CA GLU A 221 33.41 2.57 -13.88
C GLU A 221 32.13 1.95 -14.39
N GLU A 222 32.18 0.71 -14.87
CA GLU A 222 31.01 -0.03 -15.33
C GLU A 222 30.13 -0.50 -14.19
N ALA A 223 30.75 -0.95 -13.10
CA ALA A 223 30.02 -1.20 -11.87
C ALA A 223 29.29 0.08 -11.38
N VAL A 224 29.96 1.23 -11.44
CA VAL A 224 29.40 2.54 -11.09
C VAL A 224 28.31 2.98 -12.06
N PHE A 225 28.45 2.75 -13.36
CA PHE A 225 27.44 3.08 -14.37
C PHE A 225 26.13 2.32 -14.13
N PHE A 226 26.17 0.99 -13.94
CA PHE A 226 24.97 0.21 -13.64
C PHE A 226 24.32 0.60 -12.31
N LEU A 227 25.14 0.94 -11.30
CA LEU A 227 24.62 1.47 -10.05
C LEU A 227 23.93 2.82 -10.27
N ALA A 228 24.58 3.75 -10.97
CA ALA A 228 24.09 5.10 -11.20
C ALA A 228 22.76 5.10 -11.97
N THR A 229 22.68 4.32 -13.05
CA THR A 229 21.45 4.18 -13.85
C THR A 229 20.30 3.60 -13.04
N ASN A 230 20.52 2.54 -12.24
CA ASN A 230 19.47 2.01 -11.36
C ASN A 230 19.06 2.98 -10.25
N VAL A 231 20.00 3.76 -9.69
CA VAL A 231 19.67 4.86 -8.77
C VAL A 231 18.80 5.89 -9.48
N MET A 232 19.13 6.32 -10.70
CA MET A 232 18.34 7.31 -11.45
C MET A 232 16.92 6.83 -11.69
N ILE A 233 16.75 5.57 -12.11
CA ILE A 233 15.45 4.93 -12.34
C ILE A 233 14.62 4.97 -11.04
N VAL A 234 15.18 4.47 -9.93
CA VAL A 234 14.46 4.39 -8.65
C VAL A 234 14.12 5.79 -8.10
N LEU A 235 15.02 6.76 -8.24
CA LEU A 235 14.76 8.14 -7.84
C LEU A 235 13.64 8.78 -8.69
N GLY A 236 13.59 8.50 -9.99
CA GLY A 236 12.49 8.91 -10.87
C GLY A 236 11.15 8.32 -10.44
N LEU A 237 11.11 7.03 -10.09
CA LEU A 237 9.91 6.37 -9.56
C LEU A 237 9.46 6.97 -8.23
N VAL A 238 10.40 7.25 -7.33
CA VAL A 238 10.10 7.90 -6.04
C VAL A 238 9.53 9.29 -6.24
N ALA A 239 10.05 10.06 -7.20
CA ALA A 239 9.50 11.38 -7.52
C ALA A 239 8.06 11.28 -8.04
N PHE A 240 7.76 10.28 -8.88
CA PHE A 240 6.40 10.01 -9.32
C PHE A 240 5.48 9.65 -8.14
N ASP A 241 5.89 8.70 -7.31
CA ASP A 241 5.09 8.24 -6.16
C ASP A 241 4.88 9.35 -5.12
N LYS A 242 5.85 10.26 -4.92
CA LYS A 242 5.70 11.47 -4.09
C LYS A 242 4.59 12.35 -4.62
N ASN A 243 4.56 12.61 -5.93
CA ASN A 243 3.54 13.47 -6.53
C ASN A 243 2.15 12.82 -6.46
N MET A 244 2.04 11.51 -6.69
CA MET A 244 0.79 10.78 -6.48
C MET A 244 0.33 10.81 -5.02
N ALA A 245 1.25 10.65 -4.07
CA ALA A 245 0.94 10.74 -2.65
C ALA A 245 0.39 12.12 -2.28
N VAL A 246 0.95 13.22 -2.82
CA VAL A 246 0.43 14.58 -2.62
C VAL A 246 -1.00 14.70 -3.16
N LEU A 247 -1.25 14.19 -4.36
CA LEU A 247 -2.56 14.22 -5.01
C LEU A 247 -3.63 13.45 -4.24
N ASP A 248 -3.31 12.27 -3.75
CA ASP A 248 -4.22 11.45 -2.98
C ASP A 248 -4.45 12.03 -1.57
N THR A 249 -3.40 12.62 -0.99
CA THR A 249 -3.48 13.17 0.37
C THR A 249 -4.27 14.46 0.40
N PHE A 250 -4.23 15.32 -0.61
CA PHE A 250 -4.84 16.65 -0.53
C PHE A 250 -5.97 16.86 -1.58
N PRO A 251 -7.12 16.19 -1.42
CA PRO A 251 -8.21 16.25 -2.40
C PRO A 251 -8.85 17.65 -2.52
N GLU A 252 -8.77 18.48 -1.48
CA GLU A 252 -9.29 19.86 -1.53
C GLU A 252 -8.46 20.77 -2.43
N MET A 253 -7.14 20.56 -2.46
CA MET A 253 -6.22 21.28 -3.35
C MET A 253 -6.21 20.72 -4.77
N PHE A 254 -6.53 19.43 -4.91
CA PHE A 254 -6.51 18.70 -6.16
C PHE A 254 -7.79 17.88 -6.30
N PRO A 255 -8.94 18.45 -6.70
CA PRO A 255 -10.20 17.71 -6.72
C PRO A 255 -10.23 16.56 -7.74
N ALA A 256 -9.60 16.75 -8.91
CA ALA A 256 -9.56 15.74 -9.97
C ALA A 256 -8.78 14.48 -9.55
N ALA A 257 -9.26 13.32 -10.00
CA ALA A 257 -8.53 12.06 -9.89
C ALA A 257 -7.22 12.12 -10.70
N PRO A 258 -6.16 11.39 -10.31
CA PRO A 258 -4.89 11.37 -11.03
C PRO A 258 -5.02 11.03 -12.53
N GLU A 259 -5.96 10.15 -12.90
CA GLU A 259 -6.20 9.72 -14.28
C GLU A 259 -6.76 10.82 -15.19
N HIS A 260 -7.31 11.89 -14.63
CA HIS A 260 -7.91 13.02 -15.35
C HIS A 260 -7.16 14.33 -15.11
N MET A 261 -5.89 14.23 -14.72
CA MET A 261 -5.10 15.40 -14.35
C MET A 261 -4.70 16.24 -15.57
N SER A 262 -5.00 17.53 -15.53
CA SER A 262 -4.47 18.47 -16.53
C SER A 262 -2.95 18.64 -16.37
N PHE A 263 -2.26 19.01 -17.46
CA PHE A 263 -0.82 19.34 -17.42
C PHE A 263 -0.51 20.42 -16.36
N ASN A 264 -1.36 21.45 -16.24
CA ASN A 264 -1.19 22.52 -15.26
C ASN A 264 -1.28 22.00 -13.82
N SER A 265 -2.18 21.06 -13.55
CA SER A 265 -2.32 20.41 -12.26
C SER A 265 -1.08 19.56 -11.94
N LEU A 266 -0.53 18.84 -12.93
CA LEU A 266 0.70 18.07 -12.78
C LEU A 266 1.88 18.98 -12.41
N MET A 267 2.05 20.09 -13.14
CA MET A 267 3.10 21.07 -12.84
C MET A 267 2.92 21.71 -11.46
N LYS A 268 1.67 21.99 -11.05
CA LYS A 268 1.37 22.51 -9.73
C LYS A 268 1.81 21.54 -8.61
N VAL A 269 1.60 20.23 -8.79
CA VAL A 269 2.00 19.21 -7.80
C VAL A 269 3.52 19.07 -7.73
N ILE A 270 4.18 19.04 -8.88
CA ILE A 270 5.65 18.93 -8.97
C ILE A 270 6.30 20.12 -8.26
N SER A 271 5.79 21.33 -8.51
CA SER A 271 6.29 22.58 -7.94
C SER A 271 5.72 22.92 -6.55
N MET A 272 4.91 22.04 -5.96
CA MET A 272 4.30 22.30 -4.66
C MET A 272 5.36 22.25 -3.56
N ASP A 273 5.57 23.39 -2.89
CA ASP A 273 6.43 23.48 -1.72
C ASP A 273 5.86 22.61 -0.58
N PRO A 274 6.64 21.64 -0.05
CA PRO A 274 6.26 20.86 1.13
C PRO A 274 5.86 21.69 2.35
N ALA A 275 6.32 22.94 2.47
CA ALA A 275 5.88 23.85 3.53
C ALA A 275 4.35 24.05 3.55
N ASN A 276 3.68 23.91 2.39
CA ASN A 276 2.22 24.04 2.26
C ASN A 276 1.45 22.74 2.53
N TYR A 277 2.11 21.66 2.96
CA TYR A 277 1.42 20.42 3.33
C TYR A 277 0.63 20.60 4.63
N ASP A 278 -0.64 20.23 4.62
CA ASP A 278 -1.40 20.03 5.86
C ASP A 278 -0.85 18.80 6.60
N MET A 279 0.10 19.06 7.49
CA MET A 279 0.76 18.01 8.27
C MET A 279 -0.18 17.37 9.30
N ASN A 280 -1.29 18.01 9.69
CA ASN A 280 -2.27 17.39 10.58
C ASN A 280 -2.97 16.23 9.86
N ARG A 281 -3.37 16.42 8.60
CA ARG A 281 -3.91 15.33 7.78
C ARG A 281 -2.90 14.21 7.54
N VAL A 282 -1.65 14.54 7.23
CA VAL A 282 -0.58 13.53 7.04
C VAL A 282 -0.34 12.71 8.32
N ARG A 283 -0.28 13.37 9.48
CA ARG A 283 -0.15 12.69 10.79
C ARG A 283 -1.35 11.81 11.10
N GLY A 284 -2.57 12.29 10.87
CA GLY A 284 -3.79 11.50 11.07
C GLY A 284 -3.87 10.28 10.15
N ILE A 285 -3.44 10.38 8.89
CA ILE A 285 -3.29 9.21 8.00
C ILE A 285 -2.27 8.22 8.58
N ARG A 286 -1.13 8.71 9.08
CA ARG A 286 -0.10 7.86 9.70
C ARG A 286 -0.63 7.14 10.95
N GLU A 287 -1.41 7.82 11.77
CA GLU A 287 -2.10 7.25 12.92
C GLU A 287 -3.11 6.17 12.50
N ALA A 288 -3.96 6.46 11.52
CA ALA A 288 -4.93 5.51 10.99
C ALA A 288 -4.27 4.24 10.41
N VAL A 289 -3.18 4.40 9.66
CA VAL A 289 -2.38 3.27 9.17
C VAL A 289 -1.78 2.46 10.33
N ASN A 290 -1.28 3.13 11.36
CA ASN A 290 -0.74 2.46 12.55
C ASN A 290 -1.82 1.68 13.30
N THR A 291 -3.02 2.23 13.44
CA THR A 291 -4.19 1.55 14.01
C THR A 291 -4.53 0.30 13.22
N LEU A 292 -4.67 0.40 11.89
CA LEU A 292 -4.93 -0.75 11.03
C LEU A 292 -3.85 -1.83 11.15
N ARG A 293 -2.57 -1.44 11.05
CA ARG A 293 -1.42 -2.37 11.13
C ARG A 293 -1.39 -3.13 12.45
N LYS A 294 -1.70 -2.47 13.57
CA LYS A 294 -1.70 -3.08 14.91
C LYS A 294 -2.95 -3.95 15.15
N LYS A 295 -4.12 -3.50 14.73
CA LYS A 295 -5.40 -4.12 15.10
C LYS A 295 -5.84 -5.22 14.12
N SER A 296 -5.53 -5.14 12.82
CA SER A 296 -5.87 -6.19 11.84
C SER A 296 -4.77 -6.47 10.80
N ARG A 297 -4.10 -7.62 10.94
CA ARG A 297 -3.08 -8.08 9.97
C ARG A 297 -3.67 -8.45 8.61
N SER A 298 -4.88 -9.02 8.58
CA SER A 298 -5.53 -9.43 7.32
C SER A 298 -5.96 -8.21 6.53
N PHE A 299 -6.65 -7.25 7.16
CA PHE A 299 -7.05 -6.02 6.47
C PHE A 299 -5.87 -5.11 6.15
N TYR A 300 -4.82 -5.08 6.98
CA TYR A 300 -3.61 -4.33 6.64
C TYR A 300 -2.99 -4.83 5.32
N LEU A 301 -2.87 -6.16 5.15
CA LEU A 301 -2.37 -6.74 3.91
C LEU A 301 -3.33 -6.49 2.75
N ALA A 302 -4.63 -6.75 2.93
CA ALA A 302 -5.62 -6.54 1.88
C ALA A 302 -5.72 -5.07 1.45
N SER A 303 -5.54 -4.10 2.36
CA SER A 303 -5.57 -2.68 2.01
C SER A 303 -4.49 -2.31 0.99
N SER A 304 -3.40 -3.08 0.86
CA SER A 304 -2.32 -2.81 -0.09
C SER A 304 -2.71 -2.82 -1.56
N VAL A 305 -3.79 -3.53 -1.90
CA VAL A 305 -4.22 -3.67 -3.29
C VAL A 305 -5.27 -2.63 -3.70
N PHE A 306 -5.74 -1.82 -2.75
CA PHE A 306 -6.63 -0.69 -3.06
C PHE A 306 -5.85 0.51 -3.62
N PRO A 307 -6.38 1.20 -4.64
CA PRO A 307 -5.70 2.36 -5.22
C PRO A 307 -6.00 3.66 -4.45
N GLY A 308 -5.02 4.58 -4.51
CA GLY A 308 -5.13 6.01 -4.22
C GLY A 308 -6.02 6.44 -3.05
N ARG A 309 -6.93 7.38 -3.32
CA ARG A 309 -7.84 7.98 -2.32
C ARG A 309 -8.78 6.99 -1.66
N LEU A 310 -9.29 6.02 -2.41
CA LEU A 310 -10.15 4.98 -1.84
C LEU A 310 -9.43 4.22 -0.72
N ARG A 311 -8.15 3.87 -0.93
CA ARG A 311 -7.35 3.22 0.11
C ARG A 311 -7.21 4.10 1.35
N ILE A 312 -6.98 5.40 1.19
CA ILE A 312 -6.88 6.35 2.31
C ILE A 312 -8.21 6.41 3.07
N ASP A 313 -9.32 6.62 2.37
CA ASP A 313 -10.64 6.79 2.99
C ASP A 313 -11.12 5.51 3.68
N LEU A 314 -10.84 4.32 3.13
CA LEU A 314 -11.12 3.04 3.80
C LEU A 314 -10.29 2.87 5.08
N ILE A 315 -9.03 3.31 5.09
CA ILE A 315 -8.17 3.27 6.28
C ILE A 315 -8.66 4.26 7.33
N LEU A 316 -9.09 5.46 6.92
CA LEU A 316 -9.67 6.47 7.81
C LEU A 316 -11.00 5.98 8.42
N LEU A 317 -11.88 5.38 7.61
CA LEU A 317 -13.11 4.74 8.08
C LEU A 317 -12.81 3.63 9.09
N TYR A 318 -11.88 2.72 8.77
CA TYR A 318 -11.46 1.67 9.71
C TYR A 318 -10.93 2.27 11.01
N SER A 319 -10.13 3.33 10.94
CA SER A 319 -9.59 4.00 12.11
C SER A 319 -10.69 4.62 12.97
N PHE A 320 -11.69 5.28 12.37
CA PHE A 320 -12.85 5.78 13.09
C PHE A 320 -13.57 4.65 13.83
N CYS A 321 -13.98 3.59 13.10
CA CYS A 321 -14.70 2.47 13.70
C CYS A 321 -13.92 1.86 14.86
N ARG A 322 -12.62 1.62 14.67
CA ARG A 322 -11.80 0.95 15.68
C ARG A 322 -11.50 1.81 16.90
N VAL A 323 -11.25 3.09 16.71
CA VAL A 323 -10.94 4.00 17.82
C VAL A 323 -12.21 4.32 18.61
N ALA A 324 -13.37 4.43 17.95
CA ALA A 324 -14.65 4.59 18.63
C ALA A 324 -15.01 3.35 19.47
N ASP A 325 -14.81 2.16 18.92
CA ASP A 325 -14.95 0.86 19.60
C ASP A 325 -14.03 0.77 20.84
N ASP A 326 -12.72 1.01 20.65
CA ASP A 326 -11.74 1.00 21.74
C ASP A 326 -12.09 2.02 22.84
N LEU A 327 -12.61 3.21 22.49
CA LEU A 327 -13.01 4.25 23.47
C LEU A 327 -14.15 3.77 24.38
N VAL A 328 -15.12 3.05 23.83
CA VAL A 328 -16.25 2.51 24.62
C VAL A 328 -15.80 1.29 25.41
N ASP A 329 -15.08 0.36 24.78
CA ASP A 329 -14.65 -0.91 25.37
C ASP A 329 -13.61 -0.74 26.50
N GLU A 330 -12.71 0.24 26.40
CA GLU A 330 -11.65 0.51 27.39
C GLU A 330 -12.12 1.46 28.51
N SER A 331 -13.40 1.83 28.56
CA SER A 331 -13.97 2.67 29.61
C SER A 331 -13.94 1.99 30.98
N SER A 332 -13.63 2.75 32.03
CA SER A 332 -13.55 2.20 33.39
C SER A 332 -14.92 1.96 34.02
N THR A 333 -15.95 2.69 33.56
CA THR A 333 -17.32 2.58 34.08
C THR A 333 -18.35 2.63 32.95
N GLU A 334 -19.52 2.03 33.19
CA GLU A 334 -20.64 2.10 32.25
C GLU A 334 -21.09 3.56 31.99
N ALA A 335 -21.05 4.42 33.02
CA ALA A 335 -21.41 5.83 32.87
C ALA A 335 -20.45 6.58 31.93
N GLU A 336 -19.16 6.26 31.98
CA GLU A 336 -18.15 6.79 31.07
C GLU A 336 -18.39 6.32 29.63
N ALA A 337 -18.59 5.02 29.43
CA ALA A 337 -18.91 4.44 28.11
C ALA A 337 -20.17 5.09 27.48
N ARG A 338 -21.26 5.24 28.25
CA ARG A 338 -22.47 5.96 27.80
C ARG A 338 -22.18 7.42 27.47
N SER A 339 -21.27 8.07 28.20
CA SER A 339 -20.83 9.44 27.91
C SER A 339 -20.11 9.52 26.57
N TRP A 340 -19.23 8.56 26.26
CA TRP A 340 -18.54 8.49 24.97
C TRP A 340 -19.49 8.27 23.80
N ILE A 341 -20.45 7.35 23.94
CA ILE A 341 -21.49 7.14 22.92
C ILE A 341 -22.27 8.42 22.67
N ARG A 342 -22.70 9.14 23.72
CA ARG A 342 -23.39 10.44 23.56
C ARG A 342 -22.53 11.49 22.85
N LYS A 343 -21.22 11.56 23.16
CA LYS A 343 -20.29 12.48 22.49
C LYS A 343 -20.07 12.09 21.02
N LEU A 344 -19.99 10.80 20.71
CA LEU A 344 -19.89 10.30 19.33
C LEU A 344 -21.15 10.64 18.54
N SER A 345 -22.34 10.38 19.11
CA SER A 345 -23.62 10.81 18.50
C SER A 345 -23.65 12.32 18.29
N GLY A 346 -23.26 13.11 19.29
CA GLY A 346 -23.18 14.57 19.18
C GLY A 346 -22.16 15.07 18.15
N TYR A 347 -21.12 14.29 17.84
CA TYR A 347 -20.23 14.56 16.71
C TYR A 347 -20.92 14.27 15.38
N LEU A 348 -21.60 13.11 15.25
CA LEU A 348 -22.34 12.74 14.04
C LEU A 348 -23.48 13.71 13.73
N ASP A 349 -24.22 14.17 14.76
CA ASP A 349 -25.30 15.15 14.61
C ASP A 349 -24.81 16.46 13.98
N ARG A 350 -23.56 16.85 14.29
CA ARG A 350 -22.92 18.04 13.72
C ARG A 350 -22.40 17.80 12.31
N ALA A 351 -21.90 16.59 12.04
CA ALA A 351 -21.35 16.20 10.75
C ALA A 351 -22.45 16.04 9.68
N TYR A 352 -23.64 15.60 10.07
CA TYR A 352 -24.75 15.38 9.13
C TYR A 352 -25.85 16.45 9.21
N GLY A 353 -25.83 17.30 10.24
CA GLY A 353 -26.91 18.22 10.57
C GLY A 353 -28.06 17.46 11.23
N ALA A 354 -28.50 17.89 12.41
CA ALA A 354 -29.71 17.35 13.01
C ALA A 354 -30.88 17.68 12.06
N THR A 355 -31.47 16.65 11.45
CA THR A 355 -32.69 16.66 10.62
C THR A 355 -33.12 18.05 10.13
N GLY A 356 -32.36 18.65 9.20
CA GLY A 356 -32.72 19.92 8.56
C GLY A 356 -31.77 21.11 8.75
N GLU A 357 -30.79 21.08 9.65
CA GLU A 357 -29.73 22.10 9.72
C GLU A 357 -28.58 21.81 8.73
N LYS A 358 -27.97 22.87 8.16
CA LYS A 358 -26.76 22.72 7.32
C LYS A 358 -25.65 22.04 8.13
N SER A 359 -25.00 21.04 7.55
CA SER A 359 -23.74 20.46 8.06
C SER A 359 -22.81 21.57 8.55
N ARG A 360 -22.29 21.44 9.77
CA ARG A 360 -21.39 22.46 10.34
C ARG A 360 -20.04 22.48 9.62
N SER A 361 -19.31 23.58 9.77
CA SER A 361 -18.01 23.74 9.10
C SER A 361 -16.99 22.73 9.63
N PRO A 362 -15.95 22.36 8.84
CA PRO A 362 -14.85 21.52 9.33
C PRO A 362 -14.20 22.06 10.60
N ALA A 363 -14.15 23.39 10.76
CA ALA A 363 -13.62 24.05 11.96
C ALA A 363 -14.48 23.77 13.21
N ASP A 364 -15.81 23.75 13.07
CA ASP A 364 -16.72 23.42 14.17
C ASP A 364 -16.56 21.96 14.61
N LEU A 365 -16.42 21.05 13.65
CA LEU A 365 -16.20 19.62 13.93
C LEU A 365 -14.86 19.41 14.65
N ALA A 366 -13.80 20.08 14.21
CA ALA A 366 -12.50 20.05 14.85
C ALA A 366 -12.56 20.61 16.28
N SER A 367 -13.24 21.75 16.49
CA SER A 367 -13.42 22.34 17.82
C SER A 367 -14.22 21.43 18.76
N TYR A 368 -15.28 20.80 18.27
CA TYR A 368 -16.04 19.83 19.07
C TYR A 368 -15.18 18.61 19.44
N ALA A 369 -14.40 18.07 18.49
CA ALA A 369 -13.49 16.96 18.72
C ALA A 369 -12.43 17.32 19.79
N GLU A 370 -11.84 18.52 19.68
CA GLU A 370 -10.85 19.03 20.63
C GLU A 370 -11.39 19.16 22.04
N LYS A 371 -12.59 19.73 22.19
CA LYS A 371 -13.21 19.97 23.50
C LYS A 371 -13.67 18.67 24.18
N ASN A 372 -14.16 17.71 23.41
CA ASN A 372 -14.88 16.57 23.98
C ASN A 372 -14.08 15.27 24.01
N PHE A 373 -13.03 15.12 23.20
CA PHE A 373 -12.29 13.87 23.02
C PHE A 373 -10.79 13.97 23.33
N PRO A 374 -10.18 12.87 23.81
CA PRO A 374 -8.74 12.75 23.97
C PRO A 374 -7.98 12.96 22.66
N ILE A 375 -6.75 13.46 22.75
CA ILE A 375 -5.89 13.79 21.59
C ILE A 375 -5.77 12.65 20.57
N TYR A 376 -5.64 11.40 21.04
CA TYR A 376 -5.39 10.23 20.21
C TYR A 376 -6.58 9.81 19.33
N ILE A 377 -7.78 10.35 19.58
CA ILE A 377 -9.01 10.05 18.82
C ILE A 377 -9.35 11.13 17.81
N ARG A 378 -8.89 12.37 18.04
CA ARG A 378 -9.36 13.55 17.31
C ARG A 378 -9.18 13.41 15.80
N SER A 379 -8.04 12.89 15.35
CA SER A 379 -7.75 12.67 13.93
C SER A 379 -8.67 11.63 13.28
N ALA A 380 -9.01 10.55 13.99
CA ALA A 380 -9.93 9.52 13.49
C ALA A 380 -11.35 10.08 13.30
N LEU A 381 -11.77 11.05 14.13
CA LEU A 381 -13.03 11.76 13.96
C LEU A 381 -12.94 12.76 12.81
N THR A 382 -12.02 13.72 12.88
CA THR A 382 -11.96 14.86 11.94
C THR A 382 -11.61 14.47 10.51
N LEU A 383 -10.93 13.34 10.32
CA LEU A 383 -10.60 12.82 8.99
C LEU A 383 -11.60 11.79 8.46
N LEU A 384 -12.65 11.44 9.22
CA LEU A 384 -13.72 10.58 8.71
C LEU A 384 -14.31 11.21 7.43
N PRO A 385 -14.38 10.50 6.29
CA PRO A 385 -14.94 11.04 5.04
C PRO A 385 -16.48 11.09 5.07
N SER A 386 -17.07 11.68 6.12
CA SER A 386 -18.52 11.71 6.39
C SER A 386 -19.36 12.24 5.22
N LYS A 387 -18.85 13.22 4.47
CA LYS A 387 -19.49 13.75 3.26
C LYS A 387 -19.74 12.72 2.15
N HIS A 388 -19.13 11.54 2.22
CA HIS A 388 -19.26 10.45 1.25
C HIS A 388 -19.96 9.22 1.82
N LEU A 389 -20.44 9.31 3.07
CA LEU A 389 -21.02 8.20 3.81
C LEU A 389 -22.47 8.52 4.19
N PRO A 390 -23.38 7.52 4.18
CA PRO A 390 -24.67 7.67 4.83
C PRO A 390 -24.49 7.72 6.36
N SER A 391 -25.34 8.51 7.02
CA SER A 391 -25.30 8.65 8.47
C SER A 391 -25.83 7.41 9.21
N GLY A 392 -26.88 6.78 8.68
CA GLY A 392 -27.59 5.66 9.32
C GLY A 392 -26.66 4.55 9.85
N PRO A 393 -25.80 3.96 9.00
CA PRO A 393 -24.88 2.92 9.44
C PRO A 393 -23.90 3.35 10.55
N LEU A 394 -23.50 4.63 10.60
CA LEU A 394 -22.63 5.13 11.68
C LEU A 394 -23.39 5.21 13.01
N TYR A 395 -24.66 5.62 13.01
CA TYR A 395 -25.49 5.60 14.21
C TYR A 395 -25.82 4.18 14.65
N ASP A 396 -26.09 3.26 13.72
CA ASP A 396 -26.35 1.86 14.05
C ASP A 396 -25.10 1.17 14.62
N LEU A 397 -23.90 1.57 14.19
CA LEU A 397 -22.65 1.14 14.83
C LEU A 397 -22.59 1.56 16.31
N LEU A 398 -23.00 2.80 16.63
CA LEU A 398 -23.07 3.25 18.03
C LEU A 398 -24.08 2.44 18.86
N LYS A 399 -25.22 2.04 18.27
CA LYS A 399 -26.16 1.10 18.91
C LYS A 399 -25.58 -0.30 19.10
N GLY A 400 -24.58 -0.68 18.29
CA GLY A 400 -23.80 -1.91 18.49
C GLY A 400 -22.97 -1.83 19.77
N PHE A 401 -22.28 -0.71 19.99
CA PHE A 401 -21.55 -0.46 21.23
C PHE A 401 -22.45 -0.49 22.46
N GLU A 402 -23.68 0.02 22.36
CA GLU A 402 -24.67 -0.09 23.44
C GLU A 402 -25.04 -1.55 23.77
N MET A 403 -25.08 -2.45 22.77
CA MET A 403 -25.29 -3.88 23.00
C MET A 403 -24.10 -4.52 23.72
N ASP A 404 -22.88 -4.15 23.36
CA ASP A 404 -21.66 -4.65 24.03
C ASP A 404 -21.59 -4.24 25.51
N MET A 405 -22.16 -3.08 25.86
CA MET A 405 -22.28 -2.63 27.25
C MET A 405 -23.31 -3.39 28.08
N ALA A 406 -24.27 -4.07 27.44
CA ALA A 406 -25.29 -4.83 28.15
C ALA A 406 -24.74 -6.15 28.75
N PHE A 407 -23.56 -6.59 28.30
CA PHE A 407 -22.90 -7.76 28.86
C PHE A 407 -22.46 -7.52 30.31
N SER A 408 -22.78 -8.49 31.17
CA SER A 408 -22.26 -8.56 32.53
C SER A 408 -22.18 -10.01 32.97
N ASN A 409 -21.58 -10.29 34.13
CA ASN A 409 -21.55 -11.64 34.72
C ASN A 409 -22.94 -12.26 34.99
N ARG A 410 -24.02 -11.49 34.80
CA ARG A 410 -25.41 -11.91 35.01
C ARG A 410 -26.31 -11.75 33.79
N VAL A 411 -25.91 -10.94 32.80
CA VAL A 411 -26.75 -10.58 31.65
C VAL A 411 -26.00 -10.91 30.37
N PHE A 412 -26.63 -11.71 29.51
CA PHE A 412 -26.11 -12.14 28.22
C PHE A 412 -27.16 -11.81 27.15
N PRO A 413 -27.01 -10.69 26.42
CA PRO A 413 -28.05 -10.14 25.55
C PRO A 413 -28.31 -10.92 24.26
N ILE A 414 -27.53 -11.97 23.96
CA ILE A 414 -27.70 -12.80 22.77
C ILE A 414 -28.46 -14.07 23.15
N GLU A 415 -29.79 -14.03 23.07
CA GLU A 415 -30.62 -15.16 23.46
C GLU A 415 -30.69 -16.20 22.34
N ASN A 416 -30.90 -15.73 21.11
CA ASN A 416 -31.11 -16.57 19.93
C ASN A 416 -30.32 -16.07 18.70
N GLU A 417 -30.48 -16.75 17.56
CA GLU A 417 -29.79 -16.41 16.30
C GLU A 417 -30.21 -15.04 15.73
N ALA A 418 -31.45 -14.59 15.96
CA ALA A 418 -31.91 -13.28 15.52
C ALA A 418 -31.18 -12.16 16.28
N ASP A 419 -30.96 -12.31 17.59
CA ASP A 419 -30.18 -11.35 18.37
C ASP A 419 -28.72 -11.29 17.90
N LEU A 420 -28.15 -12.46 17.58
CA LEU A 420 -26.81 -12.57 17.00
C LEU A 420 -26.74 -11.85 15.64
N GLN A 421 -27.76 -11.99 14.80
CA GLN A 421 -27.84 -11.29 13.52
C GLN A 421 -28.00 -9.78 13.69
N ILE A 422 -28.82 -9.30 14.65
CA ILE A 422 -28.97 -7.88 14.98
C ILE A 422 -27.64 -7.31 15.48
N TYR A 423 -26.93 -8.03 16.34
CA TYR A 423 -25.61 -7.64 16.79
C TYR A 423 -24.65 -7.50 15.60
N ALA A 424 -24.56 -8.54 14.76
CA ALA A 424 -23.70 -8.54 13.58
C ALA A 424 -24.09 -7.46 12.56
N SER A 425 -25.38 -7.14 12.44
CA SER A 425 -25.84 -6.07 11.55
C SER A 425 -25.27 -4.73 11.98
N ARG A 426 -25.27 -4.45 13.29
CA ARG A 426 -24.83 -3.17 13.87
C ARG A 426 -23.31 -3.00 13.86
N VAL A 427 -22.54 -4.05 14.20
CA VAL A 427 -21.08 -3.91 14.38
C VAL A 427 -20.26 -4.25 13.13
N ALA A 428 -20.84 -4.93 12.13
CA ALA A 428 -20.11 -5.36 10.93
C ALA A 428 -20.82 -5.04 9.61
N SER A 429 -22.13 -5.31 9.49
CA SER A 429 -22.85 -5.01 8.24
C SER A 429 -22.92 -3.52 7.94
N THR A 430 -23.05 -2.67 8.97
CA THR A 430 -22.91 -1.22 8.86
C THR A 430 -21.57 -0.81 8.23
N VAL A 431 -20.47 -1.44 8.66
CA VAL A 431 -19.13 -1.19 8.13
C VAL A 431 -19.00 -1.67 6.69
N GLY A 432 -19.56 -2.84 6.37
CA GLY A 432 -19.63 -3.34 4.99
C GLY A 432 -20.36 -2.38 4.06
N GLU A 433 -21.50 -1.84 4.50
CA GLU A 433 -22.24 -0.81 3.77
C GLU A 433 -21.42 0.48 3.61
N LEU A 434 -20.78 0.99 4.67
CA LEU A 434 -19.94 2.19 4.60
C LEU A 434 -18.76 2.03 3.64
N CYS A 435 -18.10 0.87 3.64
CA CYS A 435 -17.07 0.55 2.66
C CYS A 435 -17.61 0.59 1.23
N LEU A 436 -18.80 0.03 0.99
CA LEU A 436 -19.43 0.03 -0.33
C LEU A 436 -19.76 1.46 -0.81
N TRP A 437 -20.20 2.35 0.08
CA TRP A 437 -20.43 3.75 -0.28
C TRP A 437 -19.15 4.49 -0.68
N LEU A 438 -18.01 4.22 -0.04
CA LEU A 438 -16.71 4.74 -0.49
C LEU A 438 -16.32 4.16 -1.85
N VAL A 439 -16.56 2.87 -2.09
CA VAL A 439 -16.37 2.26 -3.41
C VAL A 439 -17.20 3.00 -4.45
N PHE A 440 -18.51 3.17 -4.22
CA PHE A 440 -19.38 3.90 -5.13
C PHE A 440 -18.93 5.34 -5.34
N TYR A 441 -18.46 6.05 -4.30
CA TYR A 441 -17.99 7.42 -4.42
C TYR A 441 -16.73 7.52 -5.30
N HIS A 442 -15.75 6.64 -5.09
CA HIS A 442 -14.47 6.68 -5.79
C HIS A 442 -14.48 5.99 -7.17
N SER A 443 -15.50 5.18 -7.47
CA SER A 443 -15.57 4.47 -8.76
C SER A 443 -15.73 5.42 -9.94
N SER A 444 -14.97 5.23 -11.01
CA SER A 444 -15.10 6.01 -12.26
C SER A 444 -16.46 5.80 -12.91
N ILE A 445 -16.95 4.56 -12.92
CA ILE A 445 -18.25 4.15 -13.44
C ILE A 445 -19.16 3.79 -12.27
N LYS A 446 -20.32 4.45 -12.18
CA LYS A 446 -21.31 4.15 -11.13
C LYS A 446 -22.22 3.01 -11.58
N PRO A 447 -22.41 1.95 -10.76
CA PRO A 447 -23.41 0.94 -11.06
C PRO A 447 -24.83 1.53 -11.13
N PRO A 448 -25.75 0.95 -11.91
CA PRO A 448 -27.17 1.26 -11.86
C PRO A 448 -27.77 1.11 -10.45
N GLU A 449 -28.87 1.81 -10.15
CA GLU A 449 -29.47 1.80 -8.81
C GLU A 449 -29.96 0.40 -8.35
N ASP A 450 -30.46 -0.43 -9.27
CA ASP A 450 -30.88 -1.80 -8.94
C ASP A 450 -29.67 -2.68 -8.56
N GLU A 451 -28.53 -2.51 -9.24
CA GLU A 451 -27.27 -3.17 -8.89
C GLU A 451 -26.71 -2.65 -7.57
N LYS A 452 -26.77 -1.33 -7.33
CA LYS A 452 -26.37 -0.75 -6.04
C LYS A 452 -27.18 -1.35 -4.89
N SER A 453 -28.49 -1.52 -5.06
CA SER A 453 -29.35 -2.15 -4.06
C SER A 453 -28.93 -3.61 -3.77
N LYS A 454 -28.67 -4.40 -4.81
CA LYS A 454 -28.18 -5.79 -4.69
C LYS A 454 -26.82 -5.84 -3.99
N LEU A 455 -25.88 -4.97 -4.39
CA LEU A 455 -24.55 -4.86 -3.80
C LEU A 455 -24.62 -4.43 -2.34
N ARG A 456 -25.52 -3.51 -1.99
CA ARG A 456 -25.76 -3.09 -0.59
C ARG A 456 -26.25 -4.26 0.25
N GLN A 457 -27.24 -5.01 -0.23
CA GLN A 457 -27.72 -6.21 0.46
C GLN A 457 -26.60 -7.24 0.62
N ALA A 458 -25.80 -7.46 -0.43
CA ALA A 458 -24.65 -8.37 -0.37
C ALA A 458 -23.57 -7.90 0.63
N ALA A 459 -23.32 -6.60 0.74
CA ALA A 459 -22.40 -6.04 1.73
C ALA A 459 -22.91 -6.24 3.16
N ILE A 460 -24.22 -6.11 3.38
CA ILE A 460 -24.86 -6.39 4.68
C ILE A 460 -24.71 -7.87 5.03
N THR A 461 -25.08 -8.76 4.11
CA THR A 461 -24.95 -10.22 4.26
C THR A 461 -23.49 -10.64 4.49
N MET A 462 -22.53 -10.05 3.77
CA MET A 462 -21.10 -10.28 4.01
C MET A 462 -20.67 -9.83 5.41
N GLY A 463 -21.23 -8.73 5.92
CA GLY A 463 -21.01 -8.28 7.30
C GLY A 463 -21.35 -9.36 8.34
N TYR A 464 -22.44 -10.09 8.15
CA TYR A 464 -22.78 -11.25 8.98
C TYR A 464 -21.70 -12.32 8.94
N ALA A 465 -21.30 -12.74 7.73
CA ALA A 465 -20.26 -13.74 7.53
C ALA A 465 -18.95 -13.38 8.27
N LEU A 466 -18.50 -12.12 8.11
CA LEU A 466 -17.26 -11.66 8.73
C LEU A 466 -17.37 -11.58 10.26
N GLN A 467 -18.52 -11.17 10.78
CA GLN A 467 -18.72 -11.10 12.23
C GLN A 467 -18.85 -12.48 12.87
N TYR A 468 -19.52 -13.43 12.22
CA TYR A 468 -19.61 -14.80 12.69
C TYR A 468 -18.22 -15.46 12.74
N ILE A 469 -17.35 -15.19 11.76
CA ILE A 469 -15.94 -15.60 11.81
C ILE A 469 -15.19 -14.90 12.96
N ASN A 470 -15.49 -13.63 13.22
CA ASN A 470 -14.85 -12.89 14.32
C ASN A 470 -15.18 -13.55 15.67
N ILE A 471 -16.47 -13.77 15.94
CA ILE A 471 -16.96 -14.44 17.15
C ILE A 471 -16.38 -15.85 17.24
N ALA A 472 -16.46 -16.63 16.15
CA ALA A 472 -15.91 -17.98 16.08
C ALA A 472 -14.37 -18.01 16.23
N ARG A 473 -13.65 -16.92 16.02
CA ARG A 473 -12.20 -16.84 16.28
C ARG A 473 -11.90 -16.48 17.72
N ASP A 474 -12.69 -15.57 18.30
CA ASP A 474 -12.35 -14.86 19.53
C ASP A 474 -13.11 -15.33 20.78
N ILE A 475 -13.91 -16.41 20.72
CA ILE A 475 -14.64 -17.01 21.87
C ILE A 475 -13.86 -16.98 23.20
N GLN A 476 -12.59 -17.40 23.20
CA GLN A 476 -11.78 -17.39 24.43
C GLN A 476 -11.49 -15.96 24.92
N VAL A 477 -11.13 -15.06 24.00
CA VAL A 477 -10.79 -13.67 24.34
C VAL A 477 -12.03 -12.90 24.79
N ASP A 478 -13.17 -13.18 24.16
CA ASP A 478 -14.45 -12.58 24.54
C ASP A 478 -14.88 -13.06 25.94
N ALA A 479 -14.70 -14.34 26.24
CA ALA A 479 -14.94 -14.89 27.57
C ALA A 479 -14.04 -14.27 28.65
N GLU A 480 -12.76 -14.02 28.34
CA GLU A 480 -11.83 -13.30 29.23
C GLU A 480 -12.29 -11.84 29.50
N MET A 481 -13.08 -11.26 28.60
CA MET A 481 -13.72 -9.94 28.77
C MET A 481 -15.12 -10.02 29.40
N GLY A 482 -15.58 -11.21 29.82
CA GLY A 482 -16.91 -11.41 30.39
C GLY A 482 -18.05 -11.41 29.35
N ARG A 483 -17.73 -11.56 28.06
CA ARG A 483 -18.69 -11.53 26.95
C ARG A 483 -18.90 -12.93 26.37
N VAL A 484 -20.15 -13.27 26.06
CA VAL A 484 -20.52 -14.53 25.41
C VAL A 484 -21.50 -14.24 24.27
N TYR A 485 -20.98 -14.17 23.05
CA TYR A 485 -21.79 -13.90 21.85
C TYR A 485 -22.47 -15.15 21.27
N LEU A 486 -22.16 -16.34 21.80
CA LEU A 486 -22.88 -17.57 21.44
C LEU A 486 -24.32 -17.46 21.95
N PRO A 487 -25.34 -17.68 21.09
CA PRO A 487 -26.73 -17.67 21.51
C PRO A 487 -26.99 -18.60 22.70
N THR A 488 -27.71 -18.08 23.69
CA THR A 488 -28.02 -18.80 24.93
C THR A 488 -28.83 -20.06 24.66
N ASP A 489 -29.73 -20.04 23.68
CA ASP A 489 -30.50 -21.22 23.29
C ASP A 489 -29.62 -22.34 22.70
N TRP A 490 -28.60 -21.99 21.92
CA TRP A 490 -27.64 -22.98 21.40
C TRP A 490 -26.80 -23.59 22.52
N LEU A 491 -26.42 -22.77 23.51
CA LEU A 491 -25.73 -23.28 24.70
C LEU A 491 -26.61 -24.29 25.44
N ARG A 492 -27.90 -23.98 25.60
CA ARG A 492 -28.87 -24.86 26.29
C ARG A 492 -29.06 -26.20 25.58
N GLU A 493 -29.11 -26.20 24.24
CA GLU A 493 -29.15 -27.43 23.42
C GLU A 493 -27.97 -28.37 23.74
N GLU A 494 -26.80 -27.80 23.99
CA GLU A 494 -25.59 -28.52 24.39
C GLU A 494 -25.50 -28.77 25.92
N GLY A 495 -26.53 -28.40 26.69
CA GLY A 495 -26.55 -28.51 28.15
C GLY A 495 -25.54 -27.59 28.84
N LEU A 496 -25.26 -26.43 28.25
CA LEU A 496 -24.36 -25.39 28.74
C LEU A 496 -25.12 -24.11 29.09
N THR A 497 -24.47 -23.28 29.89
CA THR A 497 -24.85 -21.91 30.20
C THR A 497 -23.75 -20.96 29.74
N PRO A 498 -24.03 -19.65 29.61
CA PRO A 498 -22.98 -18.67 29.33
C PRO A 498 -21.84 -18.68 30.36
N ARG A 499 -22.11 -19.02 31.63
CA ARG A 499 -21.07 -19.12 32.66
C ARG A 499 -20.07 -20.25 32.38
N ASP A 500 -20.53 -21.37 31.84
CA ASP A 500 -19.64 -22.47 31.46
C ASP A 500 -18.65 -22.03 30.37
N ILE A 501 -19.06 -21.11 29.50
CA ILE A 501 -18.16 -20.51 28.49
C ILE A 501 -17.14 -19.57 29.13
N LEU A 502 -17.56 -18.77 30.11
CA LEU A 502 -16.64 -17.88 30.85
C LEU A 502 -15.58 -18.68 31.63
N GLU A 503 -15.99 -19.77 32.28
CA GLU A 503 -15.12 -20.59 33.12
C GLU A 503 -14.22 -21.53 32.30
N ASN A 504 -14.75 -22.14 31.23
CA ASN A 504 -14.02 -23.07 30.38
C ASN A 504 -14.33 -22.90 28.89
N PRO A 505 -13.81 -21.82 28.25
CA PRO A 505 -14.07 -21.52 26.83
C PRO A 505 -13.44 -22.51 25.84
N LYS A 506 -12.69 -23.52 26.32
CA LYS A 506 -11.98 -24.53 25.50
C LYS A 506 -12.59 -25.92 25.60
N GLN A 507 -13.69 -26.08 26.32
CA GLN A 507 -14.35 -27.37 26.44
C GLN A 507 -14.83 -27.90 25.08
N ALA A 508 -14.88 -29.22 24.93
CA ALA A 508 -15.13 -29.87 23.64
C ALA A 508 -16.44 -29.42 22.96
N LYS A 509 -17.51 -29.21 23.73
CA LYS A 509 -18.82 -28.74 23.23
C LYS A 509 -18.78 -27.35 22.59
N VAL A 510 -17.84 -26.49 23.00
CA VAL A 510 -17.64 -25.17 22.38
C VAL A 510 -17.18 -25.30 20.94
N GLU A 511 -16.47 -26.37 20.59
CA GLU A 511 -16.05 -26.59 19.21
C GLU A 511 -17.24 -26.90 18.31
N THR A 512 -18.25 -27.64 18.79
CA THR A 512 -19.51 -27.84 18.06
C THR A 512 -20.18 -26.51 17.74
N LEU A 513 -20.30 -25.63 18.74
CA LEU A 513 -20.89 -24.30 18.57
C LEU A 513 -20.06 -23.39 17.66
N ARG A 514 -18.73 -23.50 17.72
CA ARG A 514 -17.82 -22.82 16.79
C ARG A 514 -18.06 -23.27 15.35
N GLN A 515 -18.20 -24.57 15.11
CA GLN A 515 -18.49 -25.09 13.76
C GLN A 515 -19.86 -24.59 13.26
N ARG A 516 -20.88 -24.55 14.12
CA ARG A 516 -22.19 -23.95 13.78
C ARG A 516 -22.07 -22.49 13.34
N LEU A 517 -21.31 -21.66 14.07
CA LEU A 517 -21.02 -20.28 13.64
C LEU A 517 -20.29 -20.23 12.29
N LEU A 518 -19.32 -21.11 12.06
CA LEU A 518 -18.59 -21.16 10.80
C LEU A 518 -19.51 -21.58 9.65
N ASP A 519 -20.42 -22.53 9.87
CA ASP A 519 -21.40 -22.94 8.87
C ASP A 519 -22.30 -21.78 8.43
N LEU A 520 -22.87 -21.04 9.39
CA LEU A 520 -23.63 -19.83 9.11
C LEU A 520 -22.78 -18.77 8.39
N ALA A 521 -21.53 -18.57 8.83
CA ALA A 521 -20.64 -17.62 8.19
C ALA A 521 -20.39 -17.95 6.72
N PHE A 522 -20.14 -19.21 6.41
CA PHE A 522 -19.92 -19.65 5.03
C PHE A 522 -21.21 -19.63 4.21
N GLU A 523 -22.38 -19.87 4.80
CA GLU A 523 -23.66 -19.71 4.11
C GLU A 523 -23.90 -18.25 3.68
N GLU A 524 -23.74 -17.29 4.60
CA GLU A 524 -23.86 -15.86 4.31
C GLU A 524 -22.82 -15.38 3.29
N TYR A 525 -21.61 -15.92 3.35
CA TYR A 525 -20.57 -15.66 2.34
C TYR A 525 -20.98 -16.20 0.95
N GLN A 526 -21.54 -17.40 0.85
CA GLN A 526 -21.97 -17.95 -0.45
C GLN A 526 -23.13 -17.16 -1.07
N LYS A 527 -24.03 -16.61 -0.25
CA LYS A 527 -25.11 -15.72 -0.70
C LYS A 527 -24.58 -14.40 -1.28
N SER A 528 -23.51 -13.86 -0.71
CA SER A 528 -23.01 -12.51 -1.04
C SER A 528 -21.89 -12.49 -2.08
N ARG A 529 -21.00 -13.49 -2.08
CA ARG A 529 -19.78 -13.50 -2.91
C ARG A 529 -20.03 -13.41 -4.42
N PRO A 530 -21.02 -14.11 -5.03
CA PRO A 530 -21.30 -13.99 -6.46
C PRO A 530 -21.77 -12.58 -6.87
N ILE A 531 -22.51 -11.90 -5.99
CA ILE A 531 -23.04 -10.55 -6.25
C ILE A 531 -21.92 -9.52 -6.34
N MET A 532 -20.76 -9.77 -5.71
CA MET A 532 -19.59 -8.92 -5.84
C MET A 532 -19.06 -8.83 -7.28
N ASN A 533 -19.47 -9.71 -8.20
CA ASN A 533 -19.12 -9.58 -9.61
C ASN A 533 -19.77 -8.35 -10.27
N LEU A 534 -20.82 -7.78 -9.68
CA LEU A 534 -21.44 -6.51 -10.09
C LEU A 534 -20.64 -5.28 -9.67
N LEU A 535 -19.58 -5.44 -8.85
CA LEU A 535 -18.71 -4.32 -8.49
C LEU A 535 -17.98 -3.77 -9.72
N PRO A 536 -17.65 -2.47 -9.75
CA PRO A 536 -16.78 -1.89 -10.77
C PRO A 536 -15.43 -2.62 -10.86
N ASP A 537 -14.96 -2.87 -12.08
CA ASP A 537 -13.77 -3.70 -12.38
C ASP A 537 -12.53 -3.25 -11.59
N GLU A 538 -12.32 -1.94 -11.50
CA GLU A 538 -11.18 -1.31 -10.83
C GLU A 538 -11.07 -1.60 -9.33
N ILE A 539 -12.18 -1.96 -8.67
CA ILE A 539 -12.25 -2.16 -7.21
C ILE A 539 -12.73 -3.57 -6.84
N ARG A 540 -13.33 -4.31 -7.78
CA ARG A 540 -13.80 -5.69 -7.58
C ARG A 540 -12.71 -6.58 -6.98
N GLY A 541 -11.55 -6.66 -7.63
CA GLY A 541 -10.42 -7.46 -7.16
C GLY A 541 -9.97 -7.10 -5.74
N PRO A 542 -9.63 -5.82 -5.46
CA PRO A 542 -9.26 -5.37 -4.12
C PRO A 542 -10.29 -5.69 -3.02
N LEU A 543 -11.59 -5.51 -3.29
CA LEU A 543 -12.63 -5.80 -2.31
C LEU A 543 -12.80 -7.31 -2.08
N ILE A 544 -12.71 -8.12 -3.12
CA ILE A 544 -12.65 -9.58 -3.00
C ILE A 544 -11.45 -9.98 -2.14
N VAL A 545 -10.26 -9.43 -2.38
CA VAL A 545 -9.07 -9.74 -1.56
C VAL A 545 -9.31 -9.43 -0.08
N ALA A 546 -9.99 -8.33 0.25
CA ALA A 546 -10.32 -7.98 1.64
C ALA A 546 -11.24 -9.02 2.29
N VAL A 547 -12.32 -9.41 1.60
CA VAL A 547 -13.24 -10.47 2.04
C VAL A 547 -12.49 -11.79 2.20
N GLU A 548 -11.80 -12.24 1.16
CA GLU A 548 -11.13 -13.54 1.12
C GLU A 548 -10.03 -13.66 2.16
N SER A 549 -9.28 -12.58 2.40
CA SER A 549 -8.26 -12.53 3.44
C SER A 549 -8.82 -12.71 4.86
N TYR A 550 -10.09 -12.34 5.07
CA TYR A 550 -10.77 -12.52 6.35
C TYR A 550 -11.47 -13.87 6.42
N MET A 551 -12.15 -14.31 5.35
CA MET A 551 -12.74 -15.65 5.24
C MET A 551 -11.69 -16.76 5.41
N GLU A 552 -10.44 -16.51 5.04
CA GLU A 552 -9.33 -17.44 5.27
C GLU A 552 -9.12 -17.78 6.75
N ILE A 553 -9.49 -16.89 7.67
CA ILE A 553 -9.48 -17.18 9.11
C ILE A 553 -10.45 -18.32 9.40
N GLY A 554 -11.68 -18.27 8.87
CA GLY A 554 -12.67 -19.33 9.02
C GLY A 554 -12.21 -20.66 8.42
N ARG A 555 -11.56 -20.63 7.25
CA ARG A 555 -10.98 -21.84 6.63
C ARG A 555 -9.91 -22.48 7.51
N VAL A 556 -9.00 -21.68 8.05
CA VAL A 556 -7.96 -22.15 8.98
C VAL A 556 -8.55 -22.69 10.28
N LEU A 557 -9.64 -22.10 10.80
CA LEU A 557 -10.34 -22.61 11.98
C LEU A 557 -10.96 -24.01 11.71
N ARG A 558 -11.45 -24.28 10.50
CA ARG A 558 -11.98 -25.59 10.11
C ARG A 558 -10.90 -26.68 9.95
N GLU A 559 -9.71 -26.31 9.47
CA GLU A 559 -8.64 -27.26 9.14
C GLU A 559 -7.98 -27.95 10.36
N LYS A 560 -8.43 -27.67 11.60
CA LYS A 560 -7.83 -28.13 12.89
C LYS A 560 -6.31 -27.90 13.03
N SER A 561 -5.70 -27.23 12.05
CA SER A 561 -4.26 -26.95 11.91
C SER A 561 -3.93 -25.49 12.24
N SER A 562 -4.83 -24.82 12.97
CA SER A 562 -4.70 -23.40 13.28
C SER A 562 -3.43 -23.13 14.08
N VAL A 563 -2.58 -22.22 13.59
CA VAL A 563 -1.38 -21.80 14.32
C VAL A 563 -1.79 -20.80 15.41
N PRO A 564 -1.49 -21.08 16.69
CA PRO A 564 -1.71 -20.12 17.76
C PRO A 564 -0.97 -18.81 17.44
N SER A 565 -1.65 -17.68 17.62
CA SER A 565 -1.03 -16.38 17.44
C SER A 565 0.14 -16.21 18.40
N LYS A 566 1.35 -16.01 17.85
CA LYS A 566 2.55 -15.67 18.63
C LYS A 566 2.41 -14.37 19.43
N THR A 567 1.45 -13.52 19.08
CA THR A 567 1.32 -12.15 19.61
C THR A 567 0.01 -11.87 20.34
N LYS A 568 -1.00 -12.73 20.20
CA LYS A 568 -2.32 -12.56 20.84
C LYS A 568 -2.76 -13.91 21.40
N ARG A 569 -2.53 -14.14 22.69
CA ARG A 569 -2.91 -15.38 23.37
C ARG A 569 -4.39 -15.71 23.06
N GLY A 570 -4.67 -16.98 22.77
CA GLY A 570 -6.04 -17.46 22.50
C GLY A 570 -6.60 -17.19 21.10
N ARG A 571 -5.86 -16.54 20.19
CA ARG A 571 -6.35 -16.27 18.81
C ARG A 571 -5.67 -17.13 17.75
N ALA A 572 -6.45 -17.68 16.82
CA ALA A 572 -5.93 -18.33 15.61
C ALA A 572 -5.41 -17.29 14.61
N THR A 573 -4.36 -17.63 13.83
CA THR A 573 -3.81 -16.72 12.80
C THR A 573 -3.52 -17.40 11.48
N VAL A 574 -3.76 -16.67 10.39
CA VAL A 574 -3.33 -17.04 9.04
C VAL A 574 -1.85 -16.64 8.84
N PRO A 575 -0.96 -17.53 8.38
CA PRO A 575 0.43 -17.21 8.04
C PRO A 575 0.53 -16.13 6.95
N ARG A 576 1.64 -15.35 6.96
CA ARG A 576 1.85 -14.26 6.00
C ARG A 576 1.91 -14.75 4.55
N SER A 577 2.59 -15.87 4.29
CA SER A 577 2.68 -16.49 2.96
C SER A 577 1.30 -16.86 2.41
N ARG A 578 0.46 -17.50 3.23
CA ARG A 578 -0.91 -17.86 2.88
C ARG A 578 -1.77 -16.63 2.58
N ARG A 579 -1.65 -15.53 3.36
CA ARG A 579 -2.34 -14.27 3.04
C ARG A 579 -1.91 -13.68 1.70
N ILE A 580 -0.60 -13.66 1.41
CA ILE A 580 -0.06 -13.17 0.14
C ILE A 580 -0.60 -14.02 -1.02
N TRP A 581 -0.60 -15.34 -0.87
CA TRP A 581 -1.13 -16.24 -1.89
C TRP A 581 -2.63 -16.05 -2.12
N VAL A 582 -3.44 -15.91 -1.05
CA VAL A 582 -4.88 -15.61 -1.16
C VAL A 582 -5.11 -14.30 -1.92
N ALA A 583 -4.35 -13.24 -1.60
CA ALA A 583 -4.46 -11.98 -2.30
C ALA A 583 -4.11 -12.11 -3.79
N TRP A 584 -2.96 -12.73 -4.09
CA TRP A 584 -2.48 -12.91 -5.46
C TRP A 584 -3.41 -13.78 -6.30
N LYS A 585 -3.88 -14.91 -5.75
CA LYS A 585 -4.82 -15.83 -6.41
C LYS A 585 -6.11 -15.11 -6.78
N ASN A 586 -6.71 -14.38 -5.83
CA ASN A 586 -7.99 -13.73 -6.08
C ASN A 586 -7.88 -12.58 -7.09
N LEU A 587 -6.79 -11.82 -7.06
CA LEU A 587 -6.55 -10.80 -8.11
C LEU A 587 -6.30 -11.39 -9.49
N SER A 588 -5.79 -12.62 -9.56
CA SER A 588 -5.55 -13.30 -10.85
C SER A 588 -6.83 -13.87 -11.47
N THR A 589 -7.88 -14.04 -10.67
CA THR A 589 -9.17 -14.63 -11.08
C THR A 589 -10.33 -13.64 -11.05
N SER A 590 -10.10 -12.40 -10.61
CA SER A 590 -11.08 -11.31 -10.59
C SER A 590 -10.93 -10.46 -11.84
#